data_AF-A0A6A5T1V0-F1
#
_entry.id   AF-A0A6A5T1V0-F1
#
_cell.length_a   1.000
_cell.length_b   1.000
_cell.length_c   1.000
_cell.angle_alpha   90.00
_cell.angle_beta   90.00
_cell.angle_gamma   90.00
#
_symmetry.space_group_name_H-M   'P 1'
#
loop_
_entity.id
_entity.type
_entity.pdbx_description
1 polymer ?
#
loop_
_entity_poly.entity_id
_entity_poly.type
_entity_poly.pdbx_seq_one_letter_code
_entity_poly.pdbx_strand_id
1 'polypeptide(L)'
;LFEYTSGRWIYNENMRLAERRLSFNVDELKKAAASSINKPKSDVKSLQKFAEGGFNRIFEVGMRDGTSVLARLPYPSTLPRRLVVASEVATMDEVATMDFVRAHGIPTPRILGYAIGENPVGSEYMV
;
A
#
# COMPACT_ATOMS: atom_id res chain seq x y z
N LEU A 1 -0.28 -10.96 -8.31
CA LEU A 1 -0.04 -9.61 -7.74
C LEU A 1 -1.32 -8.78 -7.66
N PHE A 2 -2.16 -8.77 -8.72
CA PHE A 2 -3.33 -7.88 -8.82
C PHE A 2 -4.63 -8.45 -8.24
N GLU A 3 -4.75 -9.77 -8.15
CA GLU A 3 -5.94 -10.48 -7.67
C GLU A 3 -5.90 -10.76 -6.16
N TYR A 4 -7.08 -10.73 -5.53
CA TYR A 4 -7.28 -11.19 -4.16
C TYR A 4 -7.30 -12.72 -4.12
N THR A 5 -6.60 -13.33 -3.18
CA THR A 5 -6.39 -14.77 -3.09
C THR A 5 -6.55 -15.36 -1.68
N SER A 6 -6.57 -14.54 -0.63
CA SER A 6 -6.57 -15.04 0.76
C SER A 6 -7.93 -15.49 1.31
N GLY A 7 -9.03 -15.37 0.56
CA GLY A 7 -10.35 -15.76 1.06
C GLY A 7 -11.42 -15.87 -0.01
N ARG A 8 -12.63 -16.22 0.45
CA ARG A 8 -13.82 -16.44 -0.39
C ARG A 8 -15.04 -15.77 0.23
N TRP A 9 -16.04 -15.47 -0.59
CA TRP A 9 -17.31 -14.90 -0.13
C TRP A 9 -18.45 -15.87 -0.36
N ILE A 10 -19.33 -15.98 0.63
CA ILE A 10 -20.55 -16.79 0.56
C ILE A 10 -21.55 -16.19 -0.43
N TYR A 11 -21.52 -14.86 -0.62
CA TYR A 11 -22.44 -14.11 -1.49
C TYR A 11 -21.68 -13.21 -2.47
N ASN A 12 -22.10 -13.21 -3.74
CA ASN A 12 -21.56 -12.39 -4.83
C ASN A 12 -20.02 -12.48 -5.00
N GLU A 13 -19.43 -13.67 -4.86
CA GLU A 13 -17.97 -13.87 -4.89
C GLU A 13 -17.27 -13.20 -6.08
N ASN A 14 -17.75 -13.43 -7.30
CA ASN A 14 -17.17 -12.83 -8.50
C ASN A 14 -17.17 -11.29 -8.45
N MET A 15 -18.22 -10.68 -7.91
CA MET A 15 -18.31 -9.24 -7.74
C MET A 15 -17.31 -8.75 -6.68
N ARG A 16 -17.19 -9.46 -5.56
CA ARG A 16 -16.27 -9.10 -4.46
C ARG A 16 -14.79 -9.24 -4.83
N LEU A 17 -14.49 -10.22 -5.70
CA LEU A 17 -13.16 -10.38 -6.31
C LEU A 17 -12.88 -9.24 -7.30
N ALA A 18 -13.82 -8.93 -8.20
CA ALA A 18 -13.67 -7.85 -9.18
C ALA A 18 -13.45 -6.47 -8.52
N GLU A 19 -14.20 -6.19 -7.45
CA GLU A 19 -14.08 -4.99 -6.61
C GLU A 19 -12.71 -4.84 -5.92
N ARG A 20 -11.98 -5.93 -5.72
CA ARG A 20 -10.66 -5.98 -5.08
C ARG A 20 -9.52 -6.20 -6.06
N ARG A 21 -9.84 -6.33 -7.34
CA ARG A 21 -8.84 -6.35 -8.39
C ARG A 21 -8.25 -4.94 -8.51
N LEU A 22 -6.97 -4.82 -8.19
CA LEU A 22 -6.23 -3.57 -8.27
C LEU A 22 -5.09 -3.73 -9.26
N SER A 23 -5.14 -2.99 -10.36
CA SER A 23 -4.04 -2.88 -11.32
C SER A 23 -3.19 -1.66 -10.96
N PHE A 24 -1.88 -1.82 -10.96
CA PHE A 24 -0.92 -0.76 -10.63
C PHE A 24 0.41 -1.00 -11.37
N ASN A 25 1.22 0.04 -11.50
CA ASN A 25 2.54 -0.04 -12.10
C ASN A 25 3.56 -0.58 -11.09
N VAL A 26 3.96 -1.82 -11.31
CA VAL A 26 4.93 -2.56 -10.47
C VAL A 26 6.28 -1.87 -10.43
N ASP A 27 6.73 -1.31 -11.55
CA ASP A 27 8.03 -0.68 -11.66
C ASP A 27 8.11 0.65 -10.92
N GLU A 28 7.04 1.44 -10.99
CA GLU A 28 6.92 2.68 -10.23
C GLU A 28 6.72 2.41 -8.74
N LEU A 29 6.02 1.33 -8.36
CA LEU A 29 5.92 0.93 -6.95
C LEU A 29 7.29 0.59 -6.36
N LYS A 30 8.10 -0.20 -7.09
CA LYS A 30 9.48 -0.52 -6.69
C LYS A 30 10.34 0.74 -6.55
N LYS A 31 10.18 1.70 -7.47
CA LYS A 31 10.90 2.98 -7.45
C LYS A 31 10.49 3.83 -6.24
N ALA A 32 9.19 3.94 -5.96
CA ALA A 32 8.67 4.66 -4.81
C ALA A 32 9.19 4.05 -3.50
N ALA A 33 9.11 2.72 -3.36
CA ALA A 33 9.60 2.00 -2.21
C ALA A 33 11.12 2.19 -1.99
N ALA A 34 11.94 2.07 -3.04
CA ALA A 34 13.38 2.33 -2.93
C ALA A 34 13.68 3.79 -2.56
N SER A 35 12.97 4.74 -3.16
CA SER A 35 13.17 6.18 -2.90
C SER A 35 12.82 6.55 -1.46
N SER A 36 11.84 5.89 -0.84
CA SER A 36 11.45 6.12 0.57
C SER A 36 12.57 5.86 1.57
N ILE A 37 13.57 5.05 1.20
CA ILE A 37 14.77 4.76 2.00
C ILE A 37 16.05 5.23 1.30
N ASN A 38 15.95 6.23 0.42
CA ASN A 38 17.07 6.86 -0.28
C ASN A 38 17.92 5.88 -1.11
N LYS A 39 17.28 4.91 -1.74
CA LYS A 39 17.92 3.91 -2.60
C LYS A 39 17.47 4.01 -4.06
N PRO A 40 18.35 3.66 -5.02
CA PRO A 40 17.94 3.56 -6.41
C PRO A 40 17.07 2.31 -6.64
N LYS A 41 16.16 2.38 -7.61
CA LYS A 41 15.34 1.22 -8.04
C LYS A 41 16.18 -0.02 -8.39
N SER A 42 17.39 0.17 -8.90
CA SER A 42 18.32 -0.92 -9.24
C SER A 42 18.71 -1.78 -8.04
N ASP A 43 18.58 -1.24 -6.83
CA ASP A 43 18.87 -1.95 -5.58
C ASP A 43 17.71 -2.86 -5.12
N VAL A 44 16.54 -2.76 -5.76
CA VAL A 44 15.42 -3.65 -5.48
C VAL A 44 15.76 -5.06 -5.97
N LYS A 45 15.76 -6.01 -5.04
CA LYS A 45 15.99 -7.45 -5.27
C LYS A 45 14.69 -8.21 -5.51
N SER A 46 13.65 -7.89 -4.75
CA SER A 46 12.38 -8.62 -4.79
C SER A 46 11.17 -7.72 -4.56
N LEU A 47 10.04 -8.17 -5.11
CA LEU A 47 8.71 -7.67 -4.77
C LEU A 47 7.81 -8.89 -4.59
N GLN A 48 7.22 -9.03 -3.42
CA GLN A 48 6.30 -10.14 -3.13
C GLN A 48 5.06 -9.64 -2.42
N LYS A 49 3.91 -10.29 -2.68
CA LYS A 49 2.70 -10.03 -1.92
C LYS A 49 2.88 -10.65 -0.54
N PHE A 50 3.11 -9.80 0.46
CA PHE A 50 3.40 -10.19 1.83
C PHE A 50 2.13 -10.60 2.56
N ALA A 51 1.09 -9.77 2.45
CA ALA A 51 -0.21 -10.02 3.05
C ALA A 51 -1.31 -9.34 2.25
N GLU A 52 -2.54 -9.78 2.45
CA GLU A 52 -3.72 -9.07 2.00
C GLU A 52 -4.87 -9.32 2.97
N GLY A 53 -5.67 -8.28 3.20
CA GLY A 53 -6.81 -8.31 4.11
C GLY A 53 -8.10 -7.83 3.44
N GLY A 54 -9.06 -7.37 4.22
CA GLY A 54 -10.33 -6.86 3.67
C GLY A 54 -10.20 -5.53 2.92
N PHE A 55 -9.19 -4.71 3.29
CA PHE A 55 -9.04 -3.31 2.88
C PHE A 55 -7.81 -3.02 2.05
N ASN A 56 -6.71 -3.73 2.29
CA ASN A 56 -5.42 -3.41 1.70
C ASN A 56 -4.70 -4.68 1.23
N ARG A 57 -3.85 -4.49 0.22
CA ARG A 57 -2.80 -5.42 -0.15
C ARG A 57 -1.45 -4.86 0.29
N ILE A 58 -0.63 -5.71 0.89
CA ILE A 58 0.69 -5.36 1.40
C ILE A 58 1.73 -6.11 0.58
N PHE A 59 2.68 -5.37 0.04
CA PHE A 59 3.83 -5.90 -0.67
C PHE A 59 5.09 -5.66 0.13
N GLU A 60 5.93 -6.68 0.23
CA GLU A 60 7.29 -6.48 0.70
C GLU A 60 8.20 -6.21 -0.50
N VAL A 61 8.96 -5.12 -0.41
CA VAL A 61 10.01 -4.75 -1.36
C VAL A 61 11.36 -4.98 -0.69
N GLY A 62 12.06 -6.02 -1.09
CA GLY A 62 13.38 -6.36 -0.56
C GLY A 62 14.50 -5.72 -1.39
N MET A 63 15.49 -5.16 -0.71
CA MET A 63 16.70 -4.57 -1.30
C MET A 63 17.87 -5.58 -1.31
N ARG A 64 18.92 -5.29 -2.08
CA ARG A 64 20.10 -6.17 -2.17
C ARG A 64 20.94 -6.19 -0.89
N ASP A 65 20.91 -5.13 -0.10
CA ASP A 65 21.62 -5.05 1.18
C ASP A 65 20.88 -5.73 2.35
N GLY A 66 19.74 -6.36 2.08
CA GLY A 66 18.94 -7.06 3.08
C GLY A 66 17.89 -6.19 3.78
N THR A 67 17.85 -4.88 3.52
CA THR A 67 16.73 -4.05 4.00
C THR A 67 15.44 -4.37 3.23
N SER A 68 14.29 -4.21 3.87
CA SER A 68 12.99 -4.31 3.21
C SER A 68 12.02 -3.24 3.70
N VAL A 69 11.06 -2.89 2.84
CA VAL A 69 9.97 -1.97 3.15
C VAL A 69 8.62 -2.59 2.78
N LEU A 70 7.57 -2.21 3.50
CA LEU A 70 6.21 -2.70 3.26
C LEU A 70 5.38 -1.63 2.56
N ALA A 71 5.03 -1.88 1.30
CA ALA A 71 4.13 -1.03 0.55
C ALA A 71 2.68 -1.50 0.69
N ARG A 72 1.82 -0.68 1.27
CA ARG A 72 0.39 -0.93 1.44
C ARG A 72 -0.41 -0.19 0.36
N LEU A 73 -1.22 -0.92 -0.38
CA LEU A 73 -2.12 -0.39 -1.42
C LEU A 73 -3.58 -0.71 -1.03
N PRO A 74 -4.46 0.30 -0.89
CA PRO A 74 -5.88 0.08 -0.61
C PRO A 74 -6.62 -0.50 -1.82
N TYR A 75 -7.69 -1.25 -1.56
CA TYR A 75 -8.55 -1.75 -2.65
C TYR A 75 -9.44 -0.64 -3.22
N PRO A 76 -9.78 -0.69 -4.53
CA PRO A 76 -10.70 0.27 -5.14
C PRO A 76 -12.07 0.31 -4.47
N SER A 77 -12.51 -0.81 -3.89
CA SER A 77 -13.80 -0.97 -3.22
C SER A 77 -13.86 -0.45 -1.79
N THR A 78 -12.71 -0.17 -1.17
CA THR A 78 -12.65 0.30 0.22
C THR A 78 -12.51 1.81 0.34
N LEU A 79 -12.56 2.51 -0.79
CA LEU A 79 -12.54 3.96 -0.87
C LEU A 79 -13.76 4.44 -1.66
N PRO A 80 -14.41 5.55 -1.29
CA PRO A 80 -15.26 6.24 -2.23
C PRO A 80 -14.37 6.73 -3.36
N ARG A 81 -14.43 6.05 -4.51
CA ARG A 81 -13.75 6.43 -5.77
C ARG A 81 -14.08 7.87 -6.23
N ARG A 82 -15.05 8.52 -5.60
CA ARG A 82 -15.60 9.84 -5.92
C ARG A 82 -15.09 10.97 -5.02
N LEU A 83 -14.35 10.67 -3.95
CA LEU A 83 -13.86 11.68 -3.01
C LEU A 83 -12.36 11.46 -2.76
N VAL A 84 -11.52 12.00 -3.64
CA VAL A 84 -10.06 12.09 -3.45
C VAL A 84 -9.75 12.64 -2.06
N VAL A 85 -10.52 13.64 -1.62
CA VAL A 85 -10.46 14.25 -0.29
C VAL A 85 -10.62 13.23 0.85
N ALA A 86 -11.48 12.21 0.69
CA ALA A 86 -11.70 11.23 1.76
C ALA A 86 -10.52 10.25 1.91
N SER A 87 -9.88 9.85 0.81
CA SER A 87 -8.69 8.99 0.88
C SER A 87 -7.46 9.75 1.39
N GLU A 88 -7.34 11.02 1.00
CA GLU A 88 -6.36 11.96 1.55
C GLU A 88 -6.51 12.09 3.06
N VAL A 89 -7.70 12.46 3.53
CA VAL A 89 -7.99 12.61 4.97
C VAL A 89 -7.75 11.30 5.70
N ALA A 90 -8.19 10.14 5.19
CA ALA A 90 -7.95 8.85 5.84
C ALA A 90 -6.46 8.50 5.94
N THR A 91 -5.68 8.73 4.88
CA THR A 91 -4.24 8.46 4.89
C THR A 91 -3.53 9.43 5.84
N MET A 92 -3.89 10.72 5.80
CA MET A 92 -3.31 11.74 6.69
C MET A 92 -3.68 11.51 8.16
N ASP A 93 -4.93 11.17 8.46
CA ASP A 93 -5.40 10.85 9.81
C ASP A 93 -4.66 9.62 10.35
N GLU A 94 -4.45 8.59 9.50
CA GLU A 94 -3.68 7.41 9.90
C GLU A 94 -2.22 7.76 10.20
N VAL A 95 -1.55 8.52 9.32
CA VAL A 95 -0.17 8.98 9.54
C VAL A 95 -0.08 9.81 10.82
N ALA A 96 -0.97 10.80 10.98
CA ALA A 96 -1.01 11.68 12.14
C ALA A 96 -1.26 10.89 13.43
N THR A 97 -2.15 9.90 13.40
CA THR A 97 -2.43 9.04 14.54
C THR A 97 -1.21 8.19 14.90
N MET A 98 -0.54 7.58 13.93
CA MET A 98 0.65 6.77 14.18
C MET A 98 1.79 7.59 14.78
N ASP A 99 1.99 8.82 14.30
CA ASP A 99 3.00 9.73 14.82
C ASP A 99 2.65 10.25 16.21
N PHE A 100 1.39 10.61 16.45
CA PHE A 100 0.91 11.03 17.76
C PHE A 100 1.12 9.91 18.79
N VAL A 101 0.70 8.69 18.48
CA VAL A 101 0.84 7.53 19.39
C VAL A 101 2.32 7.21 19.63
N ARG A 102 3.17 7.32 18.60
CA ARG A 102 4.63 7.17 18.73
C ARG A 102 5.23 8.21 19.67
N ALA A 103 4.80 9.47 19.57
CA ALA A 103 5.26 10.55 20.45
C ALA A 103 4.93 10.28 21.92
N HIS A 104 3.95 9.42 22.20
CA HIS A 104 3.57 8.96 23.54
C HIS A 104 4.25 7.64 23.95
N GLY A 105 5.30 7.23 23.26
CA GLY A 105 6.13 6.07 23.64
C GLY A 105 5.57 4.72 23.24
N ILE A 106 4.47 4.68 22.47
CA ILE A 106 3.90 3.43 21.97
C ILE A 106 4.57 3.06 20.63
N PRO A 107 5.17 1.87 20.48
CA PRO A 107 5.79 1.45 19.23
C PRO A 107 4.74 1.33 18.10
N THR A 108 4.87 2.18 17.07
CA THR A 108 4.05 2.13 15.85
C THR A 108 4.94 1.99 14.59
N PRO A 109 4.41 1.41 13.49
CA PRO A 109 5.09 1.39 12.19
C PRO A 109 5.39 2.81 11.71
N ARG A 110 6.59 3.03 11.17
CA ARG A 110 6.99 4.34 10.63
C ARG A 110 6.57 4.44 9.18
N ILE A 111 5.88 5.51 8.84
CA ILE A 111 5.53 5.82 7.45
C ILE A 111 6.72 6.56 6.83
N LEU A 112 7.26 6.00 5.76
CA LEU A 112 8.43 6.48 5.02
C LEU A 112 8.01 7.29 3.79
N GLY A 113 6.82 7.05 3.26
CA GLY A 113 6.23 7.86 2.20
C GLY A 113 4.82 7.42 1.85
N TYR A 114 4.07 8.29 1.18
CA TYR A 114 2.73 7.99 0.69
C TYR A 114 2.41 8.79 -0.57
N ALA A 115 1.45 8.30 -1.35
CA ALA A 115 0.88 9.04 -2.46
C ALA A 115 -0.64 8.86 -2.48
N ILE A 116 -1.32 9.97 -2.73
CA ILE A 116 -2.78 10.09 -2.84
C ILE A 116 -3.12 10.59 -4.25
N GLY A 117 -4.29 10.21 -4.77
CA GLY A 117 -4.72 10.62 -6.10
C GLY A 117 -3.81 10.11 -7.24
N GLU A 118 -3.69 10.92 -8.30
CA GLU A 118 -2.93 10.55 -9.51
C GLU A 118 -1.43 10.54 -9.26
N ASN A 119 -0.81 9.38 -9.47
CA ASN A 119 0.62 9.20 -9.32
C ASN A 119 1.13 8.07 -10.26
N PRO A 120 2.44 7.98 -10.53
CA PRO A 120 2.99 7.01 -11.48
C PRO A 120 2.72 5.53 -11.16
N VAL A 121 2.45 5.19 -9.89
CA VAL A 121 2.06 3.83 -9.48
C VAL A 121 0.67 3.49 -10.01
N GLY A 122 -0.17 4.48 -10.33
CA GLY A 122 -1.55 4.28 -10.77
C GLY A 122 -2.48 3.78 -9.65
N SER A 123 -2.02 3.87 -8.41
CA SER A 123 -2.76 3.54 -7.19
C SER A 123 -2.20 4.39 -6.06
N GLU A 124 -3.05 4.71 -5.10
CA GLU A 124 -2.61 5.24 -3.81
C GLU A 124 -1.77 4.18 -3.09
N TYR A 125 -0.82 4.63 -2.30
CA TYR A 125 0.05 3.75 -1.53
C TYR A 125 0.61 4.45 -0.29
N MET A 126 1.06 3.63 0.65
CA MET A 126 1.84 4.02 1.81
C MET A 126 3.00 3.04 1.97
N VAL A 127 4.21 3.54 2.21
CA VAL A 127 5.45 2.78 2.43
C VAL A 127 6.02 3.13 3.79
#